data_AF-A7SA63-F1
#
_entry.id   AF-A7SA63-F1
#
_cell.length_a   1.000
_cell.length_b   1.000
_cell.length_c   1.000
_cell.angle_alpha   90.00
_cell.angle_beta   90.00
_cell.angle_gamma   90.00
#
_symmetry.space_group_name_H-M   'P 1'
#
loop_
_entity.id
_entity.type
_entity.pdbx_description
1 polymer ?
#
loop_
_entity_poly.entity_id
_entity_poly.type
_entity_poly.pdbx_seq_one_letter_code
_entity_poly.pdbx_strand_id
1 'polypeptide(L)'
;MNISAQGSHLGLVEYSSSASQVLSFRFTQKAADINREIDAIKFTGGETRTDLFTNSAGGRENVPDVLIVMTNGRTSQGSLPYKDVMKPLKKKKVNVLAVGIGPDVNEAELLEIAEERDHVIRVHDYEALSTKPNSILALSCPTRQVGFVKPETPNCMSPMGLRIGQTPDSKITVSSEYNSAYRAGNGRLYFHKQSGRYGAWVAKYNDDKQWLQVRDEDSRLAG
;
A
#
# COMPACT_ATOMS: atom_id res chain seq x y z
N MET A 1 5.82 -12.96 -2.52
CA MET A 1 5.74 -12.87 -1.05
C MET A 1 7.04 -13.44 -0.47
N ASN A 2 7.65 -12.82 0.53
CA ASN A 2 8.88 -13.33 1.15
C ASN A 2 8.58 -13.70 2.61
N ILE A 3 8.61 -15.00 2.93
CA ILE A 3 8.35 -15.50 4.28
C ILE A 3 9.65 -15.40 5.09
N SER A 4 9.65 -14.59 6.15
CA SER A 4 10.83 -14.40 7.01
C SER A 4 10.45 -13.77 8.34
N ALA A 5 11.36 -13.78 9.32
CA ALA A 5 11.15 -13.15 10.62
C ALA A 5 10.76 -11.65 10.53
N GLN A 6 11.22 -10.94 9.49
CA GLN A 6 10.94 -9.51 9.25
C GLN A 6 9.92 -9.27 8.12
N GLY A 7 9.67 -10.30 7.29
CA GLY A 7 8.76 -10.29 6.15
C GLY A 7 7.37 -10.80 6.51
N SER A 8 6.77 -11.64 5.67
CA SER A 8 5.48 -12.28 5.96
C SER A 8 5.63 -13.41 6.99
N HIS A 9 4.68 -13.53 7.92
CA HIS A 9 4.59 -14.69 8.83
C HIS A 9 3.41 -15.56 8.42
N LEU A 10 3.62 -16.88 8.42
CA LEU A 10 2.59 -17.85 8.13
C LEU A 10 2.10 -18.51 9.42
N GLY A 11 0.79 -18.63 9.54
CA GLY A 11 0.10 -19.47 10.52
C GLY A 11 -0.78 -20.45 9.75
N LEU A 12 -0.95 -21.65 10.29
CA LEU A 12 -1.75 -22.69 9.68
C LEU A 12 -2.61 -23.36 10.74
N VAL A 13 -3.91 -23.37 10.48
CA VAL A 13 -4.90 -24.05 11.31
C VAL A 13 -5.58 -25.08 10.43
N GLU A 14 -5.52 -26.32 10.85
CA GLU A 14 -6.34 -27.39 10.29
C GLU A 14 -7.64 -27.46 11.09
N TYR A 15 -8.76 -27.73 10.40
CA TYR A 15 -10.06 -27.79 11.03
C TYR A 15 -10.88 -28.93 10.44
N SER A 16 -11.61 -29.62 11.32
CA SER A 16 -12.60 -30.62 10.98
C SER A 16 -13.78 -30.51 11.97
N SER A 17 -14.01 -31.52 12.82
CA SER A 17 -14.90 -31.41 13.99
C SER A 17 -14.27 -30.56 15.11
N SER A 18 -12.96 -30.38 15.09
CA SER A 18 -12.19 -29.51 15.98
C SER A 18 -11.19 -28.70 15.15
N ALA A 19 -10.64 -27.62 15.71
CA ALA A 19 -9.57 -26.86 15.06
C ALA A 19 -8.25 -27.09 15.80
N SER A 20 -7.20 -27.39 15.05
CA SER A 20 -5.86 -27.60 15.54
C SER A 20 -4.88 -26.63 14.88
N GLN A 21 -4.11 -25.93 15.71
CA GLN A 21 -3.06 -25.06 15.21
C GLN A 21 -1.84 -25.91 14.80
N VAL A 22 -1.61 -26.03 13.50
CA VAL A 22 -0.45 -26.73 12.92
C VAL A 22 0.79 -25.83 12.98
N LEU A 23 0.65 -24.57 12.57
CA LEU A 23 1.71 -23.57 12.61
C LEU A 23 1.24 -22.31 13.33
N SER A 24 2.07 -21.81 14.25
CA SER A 24 1.86 -20.50 14.88
C SER A 24 2.71 -19.42 14.22
N PHE A 25 2.27 -18.15 14.31
CA PHE A 25 3.09 -17.03 13.81
C PHE A 25 4.41 -16.87 14.57
N ARG A 26 4.54 -17.51 15.74
CA ARG A 26 5.77 -17.55 16.54
C ARG A 26 6.74 -18.67 16.14
N PHE A 27 6.31 -19.56 15.24
CA PHE A 27 7.14 -20.66 14.73
C PHE A 27 8.21 -20.14 13.76
N THR A 28 9.23 -20.96 13.48
CA THR A 28 10.27 -20.65 12.47
C THR A 28 9.64 -20.31 11.13
N GLN A 29 10.05 -19.20 10.55
CA GLN A 29 9.52 -18.68 9.27
C GLN A 29 10.45 -19.04 8.10
N LYS A 30 11.19 -20.16 8.22
CA LYS A 30 12.03 -20.69 7.15
C LYS A 30 11.21 -21.63 6.29
N ALA A 31 11.30 -21.46 4.96
CA ALA A 31 10.53 -22.24 4.00
C ALA A 31 10.71 -23.76 4.18
N ALA A 32 11.93 -24.23 4.44
CA ALA A 32 12.20 -25.66 4.62
C ALA A 32 11.47 -26.25 5.85
N ASP A 33 11.44 -25.52 6.97
CA ASP A 33 10.75 -25.97 8.18
C ASP A 33 9.22 -25.95 7.97
N ILE A 34 8.71 -24.87 7.36
CA ILE A 34 7.28 -24.76 7.03
C ILE A 34 6.83 -25.90 6.11
N ASN A 35 7.57 -26.17 5.03
CA ASN A 35 7.22 -27.23 4.09
C ASN A 35 7.18 -28.59 4.78
N ARG A 36 8.13 -28.87 5.68
CA ARG A 36 8.14 -30.12 6.44
C ARG A 36 6.91 -30.28 7.33
N GLU A 37 6.48 -29.21 8.02
CA GLU A 37 5.27 -29.27 8.84
C GLU A 37 4.01 -29.42 7.98
N ILE A 38 3.96 -28.79 6.80
CA ILE A 38 2.86 -28.95 5.83
C ILE A 38 2.78 -30.39 5.33
N ASP A 39 3.91 -30.98 4.92
CA ASP A 39 3.98 -32.35 4.41
C ASP A 39 3.62 -33.40 5.49
N ALA A 40 3.75 -33.04 6.78
CA ALA A 40 3.42 -33.91 7.91
C ALA A 40 1.94 -33.87 8.32
N ILE A 41 1.13 -32.96 7.75
CA ILE A 41 -0.30 -32.84 8.09
C ILE A 41 -1.02 -34.10 7.65
N LYS A 42 -1.68 -34.74 8.61
CA LYS A 42 -2.54 -35.89 8.35
C LYS A 42 -3.97 -35.42 8.23
N PHE A 43 -4.68 -35.92 7.23
CA PHE A 43 -6.12 -35.73 7.14
C PHE A 43 -6.79 -36.41 8.35
N THR A 44 -7.42 -35.60 9.21
CA THR A 44 -8.02 -36.10 10.46
C THR A 44 -9.44 -36.62 10.28
N GLY A 45 -10.09 -36.32 9.14
CA GLY A 45 -11.50 -36.62 8.91
C GLY A 45 -12.43 -35.86 9.87
N GLY A 46 -13.75 -36.01 9.71
CA GLY A 46 -14.74 -35.37 10.57
C GLY A 46 -15.59 -34.32 9.86
N GLU A 47 -16.24 -33.47 10.66
CA GLU A 47 -17.12 -32.40 10.19
C GLU A 47 -16.35 -31.22 9.56
N THR A 48 -17.04 -30.22 9.03
CA THR A 48 -16.43 -29.02 8.47
C THR A 48 -16.83 -27.80 9.31
N ARG A 49 -16.10 -27.55 10.41
CA ARG A 49 -16.33 -26.43 11.34
C ARG A 49 -15.43 -25.23 11.04
N THR A 50 -15.75 -24.54 9.95
CA THR A 50 -15.08 -23.30 9.50
C THR A 50 -15.19 -22.13 10.50
N ASP A 51 -16.06 -22.24 11.50
CA ASP A 51 -16.33 -21.25 12.53
C ASP A 51 -15.31 -21.23 13.70
N LEU A 52 -14.42 -22.22 13.79
CA LEU A 52 -13.51 -22.42 14.93
C LEU A 52 -12.26 -21.51 14.95
N PHE A 53 -12.19 -20.49 14.10
CA PHE A 53 -11.05 -19.58 14.10
C PHE A 53 -11.10 -18.64 15.31
N THR A 54 -10.17 -18.84 16.26
CA THR A 54 -9.96 -17.91 17.38
C THR A 54 -8.76 -17.01 17.11
N ASN A 55 -8.80 -15.80 17.65
CA ASN A 55 -7.87 -14.68 17.41
C ASN A 55 -6.43 -14.91 17.94
N SER A 56 -6.01 -16.15 18.12
CA SER A 56 -5.05 -16.56 19.17
C SER A 56 -3.63 -16.84 18.67
N ALA A 57 -3.34 -16.69 17.37
CA ALA A 57 -2.08 -17.19 16.82
C ALA A 57 -0.89 -16.22 16.87
N GLY A 58 -1.04 -15.00 17.42
CA GLY A 58 0.06 -14.06 17.59
C GLY A 58 0.34 -13.14 16.40
N GLY A 59 -0.72 -12.56 15.80
CA GLY A 59 -0.59 -11.54 14.77
C GLY A 59 0.22 -10.32 15.24
N ARG A 60 0.88 -9.64 14.30
CA ARG A 60 1.64 -8.41 14.59
C ARG A 60 0.72 -7.21 14.57
N GLU A 61 0.79 -6.37 15.60
CA GLU A 61 0.07 -5.10 15.64
C GLU A 61 0.58 -4.18 14.50
N ASN A 62 -0.35 -3.55 13.77
CA ASN A 62 -0.10 -2.63 12.64
C ASN A 62 0.41 -3.23 11.31
N VAL A 63 0.26 -4.54 11.09
CA VAL A 63 0.50 -5.16 9.77
C VAL A 63 -0.84 -5.63 9.18
N PRO A 64 -1.09 -5.50 7.86
CA PRO A 64 -2.30 -6.09 7.25
C PRO A 64 -2.36 -7.60 7.47
N ASP A 65 -3.40 -8.06 8.14
CA ASP A 65 -3.69 -9.47 8.33
C ASP A 65 -4.46 -10.01 7.11
N VAL A 66 -4.09 -11.20 6.66
CA VAL A 66 -4.74 -11.89 5.55
C VAL A 66 -5.15 -13.29 6.01
N LEU A 67 -6.41 -13.66 5.78
CA LEU A 67 -6.94 -14.99 6.06
C LEU A 67 -7.30 -15.65 4.73
N ILE A 68 -6.74 -16.83 4.47
CA ILE A 68 -7.13 -17.66 3.33
C ILE A 68 -7.87 -18.88 3.89
N VAL A 69 -9.17 -18.97 3.62
CA VAL A 69 -10.00 -20.11 4.00
C VAL A 69 -10.09 -21.05 2.80
N MET A 70 -9.64 -22.29 2.95
CA MET A 70 -9.79 -23.33 1.93
C MET A 70 -10.82 -24.36 2.40
N THR A 71 -11.79 -24.70 1.54
CA THR A 71 -12.82 -25.71 1.83
C THR A 71 -13.16 -26.51 0.58
N ASN A 72 -13.56 -27.77 0.77
CA ASN A 72 -14.05 -28.65 -0.29
C ASN A 72 -15.55 -28.98 -0.18
N GLY A 73 -16.26 -28.36 0.77
CA GLY A 73 -17.66 -28.69 1.04
C GLY A 73 -18.38 -27.62 1.83
N ARG A 74 -19.59 -27.97 2.28
CA ARG A 74 -20.47 -27.12 3.08
C ARG A 74 -20.10 -27.16 4.55
N THR A 75 -20.29 -26.04 5.25
CA THR A 75 -20.17 -26.02 6.71
C THR A 75 -21.22 -26.92 7.36
N SER A 76 -20.87 -27.54 8.48
CA SER A 76 -21.79 -28.41 9.21
C SER A 76 -22.95 -27.63 9.83
N GLN A 77 -24.11 -28.29 10.00
CA GLN A 77 -25.33 -27.66 10.54
C GLN A 77 -25.15 -27.12 11.97
N GLY A 78 -24.20 -27.65 12.74
CA GLY A 78 -23.86 -27.18 14.09
C GLY A 78 -22.89 -25.98 14.14
N SER A 79 -22.43 -25.48 12.99
CA SER A 79 -21.54 -24.32 12.91
C SER A 79 -22.26 -23.03 13.25
N LEU A 80 -21.52 -22.09 13.85
CA LEU A 80 -22.03 -20.72 13.99
C LEU A 80 -22.18 -20.05 12.61
N PRO A 81 -23.19 -19.18 12.43
CA PRO A 81 -23.36 -18.44 11.17
C PRO A 81 -22.15 -17.59 10.81
N TYR A 82 -21.77 -17.55 9.52
CA TYR A 82 -20.61 -16.76 9.05
C TYR A 82 -20.70 -15.28 9.44
N LYS A 83 -21.91 -14.69 9.33
CA LYS A 83 -22.17 -13.31 9.76
C LYS A 83 -21.70 -12.99 11.19
N ASP A 84 -21.68 -13.98 12.08
CA ASP A 84 -21.34 -13.80 13.50
C ASP A 84 -19.84 -14.03 13.73
N VAL A 85 -19.26 -15.06 13.10
CA VAL A 85 -17.82 -15.35 13.21
C VAL A 85 -16.93 -14.36 12.46
N MET A 86 -17.46 -13.72 11.40
CA MET A 86 -16.70 -12.72 10.62
C MET A 86 -16.65 -11.35 11.29
N LYS A 87 -17.56 -11.02 12.22
CA LYS A 87 -17.58 -9.73 12.96
C LYS A 87 -16.22 -9.32 13.54
N PRO A 88 -15.51 -10.17 14.31
CA PRO A 88 -14.19 -9.80 14.84
C PRO A 88 -13.14 -9.56 13.76
N LEU A 89 -13.20 -10.29 12.63
CA LEU A 89 -12.27 -10.14 11.50
C LEU A 89 -12.53 -8.83 10.75
N LYS A 90 -13.81 -8.49 10.51
CA LYS A 90 -14.23 -7.19 9.97
C LYS A 90 -13.74 -6.04 10.84
N LYS A 91 -13.95 -6.13 12.16
CA LYS A 91 -13.50 -5.09 13.11
C LYS A 91 -11.98 -4.87 13.04
N LYS A 92 -11.23 -5.93 12.77
CA LYS A 92 -9.77 -5.90 12.61
C LYS A 92 -9.31 -5.54 11.18
N LYS A 93 -10.22 -5.39 10.22
CA LYS A 93 -9.92 -5.14 8.81
C LYS A 93 -9.00 -6.22 8.19
N VAL A 94 -9.24 -7.48 8.55
CA VAL A 94 -8.53 -8.63 7.95
C VAL A 94 -9.01 -8.79 6.51
N ASN A 95 -8.09 -8.96 5.57
CA ASN A 95 -8.40 -9.31 4.18
C ASN A 95 -8.70 -10.82 4.10
N VAL A 96 -9.91 -11.20 3.70
CA VAL A 96 -10.34 -12.61 3.73
C VAL A 96 -10.57 -13.13 2.31
N LEU A 97 -9.87 -14.22 1.97
CA LEU A 97 -10.03 -14.92 0.71
C LEU A 97 -10.66 -16.29 0.97
N ALA A 98 -11.64 -16.68 0.16
CA ALA A 98 -12.26 -17.99 0.22
C ALA A 98 -11.89 -18.82 -1.02
N VAL A 99 -11.34 -20.01 -0.83
CA VAL A 99 -10.95 -20.95 -1.89
C VAL A 99 -11.82 -22.20 -1.78
N GLY A 100 -12.72 -22.37 -2.75
CA GLY A 100 -13.56 -23.55 -2.89
C GLY A 100 -12.96 -24.57 -3.85
N ILE A 101 -12.82 -25.82 -3.40
CA ILE A 101 -12.27 -26.92 -4.19
C ILE A 101 -13.34 -27.98 -4.41
N GLY A 102 -13.72 -28.24 -5.66
CA GLY A 102 -14.64 -29.31 -6.00
C GLY A 102 -16.09 -28.89 -6.22
N PRO A 103 -16.94 -29.87 -6.59
CA PRO A 103 -18.33 -29.62 -6.99
C PRO A 103 -19.26 -29.32 -5.81
N ASP A 104 -18.96 -29.83 -4.61
CA ASP A 104 -19.86 -29.78 -3.45
C ASP A 104 -19.80 -28.45 -2.68
N VAL A 105 -18.92 -27.54 -3.10
CA VAL A 105 -18.75 -26.24 -2.45
C VAL A 105 -19.96 -25.34 -2.70
N ASN A 106 -20.40 -24.69 -1.63
CA ASN A 106 -21.48 -23.72 -1.67
C ASN A 106 -20.95 -22.29 -1.91
N GLU A 107 -21.27 -21.73 -3.07
CA GLU A 107 -20.86 -20.37 -3.46
C GLU A 107 -21.34 -19.30 -2.47
N ALA A 108 -22.55 -19.45 -1.94
CA ALA A 108 -23.11 -18.48 -0.99
C ALA A 108 -22.30 -18.46 0.31
N GLU A 109 -21.85 -19.63 0.79
CA GLU A 109 -20.97 -19.72 1.96
C GLU A 109 -19.60 -19.11 1.69
N LEU A 110 -18.99 -19.36 0.52
CA LEU A 110 -17.73 -18.73 0.14
C LEU A 110 -17.86 -17.20 0.10
N LEU A 111 -18.97 -16.69 -0.43
CA LEU A 111 -19.22 -15.26 -0.49
C LEU A 111 -19.47 -14.65 0.90
N GLU A 112 -20.10 -15.38 1.82
CA GLU A 112 -20.25 -14.95 3.21
C GLU A 112 -18.90 -14.89 3.95
N ILE A 113 -17.96 -15.78 3.62
CA ILE A 113 -16.60 -15.77 4.18
C ILE A 113 -15.75 -14.65 3.58
N ALA A 114 -15.73 -14.53 2.25
CA ALA A 114 -14.87 -13.57 1.54
C ALA A 114 -15.42 -12.14 1.57
N GLU A 115 -16.74 -11.97 1.76
CA GLU A 115 -17.51 -10.72 1.70
C GLU A 115 -17.53 -10.02 0.33
N GLU A 116 -16.48 -10.22 -0.47
CA GLU A 116 -16.30 -9.68 -1.80
C GLU A 116 -16.21 -10.81 -2.81
N ARG A 117 -16.91 -10.67 -3.94
CA ARG A 117 -16.94 -11.68 -5.00
C ARG A 117 -15.57 -11.95 -5.59
N ASP A 118 -14.75 -10.92 -5.72
CA ASP A 118 -13.40 -11.03 -6.31
C ASP A 118 -12.41 -11.74 -5.37
N HIS A 119 -12.76 -11.89 -4.08
CA HIS A 119 -12.00 -12.65 -3.10
C HIS A 119 -12.43 -14.13 -2.99
N VAL A 120 -13.32 -14.58 -3.89
CA VAL A 120 -13.71 -15.99 -4.02
C VAL A 120 -12.96 -16.62 -5.19
N ILE A 121 -12.24 -17.71 -4.91
CA ILE A 121 -11.57 -18.54 -5.92
C ILE A 121 -12.22 -19.92 -5.92
N ARG A 122 -12.63 -20.39 -7.10
CA ARG A 122 -13.07 -21.78 -7.29
C ARG A 122 -12.16 -22.55 -8.21
N VAL A 123 -11.96 -23.80 -7.84
CA VAL A 123 -11.26 -24.81 -8.63
C VAL A 123 -12.06 -26.10 -8.64
N HIS A 124 -11.96 -26.86 -9.74
CA HIS A 124 -12.71 -28.10 -9.89
C HIS A 124 -12.11 -29.26 -9.08
N ASP A 125 -10.82 -29.22 -8.78
CA ASP A 125 -10.09 -30.25 -8.04
C ASP A 125 -8.79 -29.66 -7.42
N TYR A 126 -8.07 -30.49 -6.68
CA TYR A 126 -6.82 -30.12 -6.04
C TYR A 126 -5.67 -29.91 -7.03
N GLU A 127 -5.71 -30.53 -8.22
CA GLU A 127 -4.69 -30.32 -9.26
C GLU A 127 -4.81 -28.92 -9.85
N ALA A 128 -6.04 -28.46 -10.12
CA ALA A 128 -6.34 -27.13 -10.61
C ALA A 128 -5.93 -26.03 -9.62
N LEU A 129 -5.84 -26.33 -8.32
CA LEU A 129 -5.33 -25.40 -7.31
C LEU A 129 -3.88 -24.98 -7.60
N SER A 130 -3.06 -25.88 -8.17
CA SER A 130 -1.68 -25.59 -8.56
C SER A 130 -1.56 -24.49 -9.62
N THR A 131 -2.66 -24.17 -10.33
CA THR A 131 -2.72 -23.10 -11.34
C THR A 131 -3.08 -21.73 -10.77
N LYS A 132 -3.54 -21.68 -9.51
CA LYS A 132 -4.01 -20.45 -8.84
C LYS A 132 -3.04 -19.72 -7.90
N PRO A 133 -1.77 -20.13 -7.65
CA PRO A 133 -0.88 -19.41 -6.73
C PRO A 133 -0.76 -17.92 -7.03
N ASN A 134 -0.65 -17.53 -8.31
CA ASN A 134 -0.52 -16.11 -8.67
C ASN A 134 -1.79 -15.31 -8.40
N SER A 135 -2.98 -15.90 -8.59
CA SER A 135 -4.25 -15.25 -8.26
C SER A 135 -4.41 -15.09 -6.75
N ILE A 136 -4.10 -16.15 -5.98
CA ILE A 136 -4.12 -16.11 -4.51
C ILE A 136 -3.12 -15.07 -4.00
N LEU A 137 -1.92 -15.01 -4.58
CA LEU A 137 -0.89 -14.02 -4.20
C LEU A 137 -1.31 -12.58 -4.52
N ALA A 138 -1.94 -12.36 -5.68
CA ALA A 138 -2.40 -11.03 -6.08
C ALA A 138 -3.51 -10.49 -5.17
N LEU A 139 -4.43 -11.36 -4.74
CA LEU A 139 -5.54 -11.00 -3.86
C LEU A 139 -5.12 -10.95 -2.38
N SER A 140 -4.19 -11.79 -1.95
CA SER A 140 -3.72 -11.84 -0.56
C SER A 140 -2.83 -10.65 -0.21
N CYS A 141 -2.02 -10.18 -1.16
CA CYS A 141 -1.24 -8.99 -0.92
C CYS A 141 -2.15 -7.77 -1.08
N PRO A 142 -2.41 -6.96 -0.04
CA PRO A 142 -3.05 -5.67 -0.26
C PRO A 142 -2.21 -4.94 -1.29
N THR A 143 -2.84 -4.37 -2.31
CA THR A 143 -2.18 -3.36 -3.14
C THR A 143 -1.63 -2.36 -2.15
N ARG A 144 -0.29 -2.36 -2.00
CA ARG A 144 0.43 -1.39 -1.20
C ARG A 144 -0.22 -0.07 -1.55
N GLN A 145 -0.85 0.60 -0.57
CA GLN A 145 -1.50 1.88 -0.83
C GLN A 145 -0.58 2.64 -1.77
N VAL A 146 -1.12 2.97 -2.94
CA VAL A 146 -0.44 3.75 -3.96
C VAL A 146 0.27 4.85 -3.18
N GLY A 147 1.60 4.85 -3.24
CA GLY A 147 2.44 5.46 -2.21
C GLY A 147 2.03 6.89 -1.88
N PHE A 148 2.41 7.38 -0.69
CA PHE A 148 2.19 8.75 -0.19
C PHE A 148 1.41 9.64 -1.16
N VAL A 149 0.11 9.86 -0.89
CA VAL A 149 -0.63 10.92 -1.60
C VAL A 149 0.23 12.17 -1.46
N LYS A 150 0.85 12.60 -2.56
CA LYS A 150 1.70 13.78 -2.54
C LYS A 150 0.80 14.90 -2.05
N PRO A 151 1.08 15.53 -0.89
CA PRO A 151 0.26 16.62 -0.44
C PRO A 151 0.22 17.65 -1.58
N GLU A 152 -0.97 18.17 -1.85
CA GLU A 152 -1.10 19.29 -2.78
C GLU A 152 -0.06 20.33 -2.39
N THR A 153 0.77 20.75 -3.34
CA THR A 153 1.79 21.75 -3.07
C THR A 153 1.09 22.96 -2.50
N PRO A 154 1.37 23.36 -1.24
CA PRO A 154 0.80 24.57 -0.69
C PRO A 154 1.06 25.72 -1.66
N ASN A 155 0.15 26.68 -1.78
CA ASN A 155 0.31 27.78 -2.74
C ASN A 155 1.66 28.51 -2.61
N CYS A 156 2.25 28.54 -1.41
CA CYS A 156 3.58 29.11 -1.17
C CYS A 156 4.76 28.30 -1.75
N MET A 157 4.52 27.06 -2.16
CA MET A 157 5.49 26.16 -2.80
C MET A 157 5.21 25.98 -4.31
N SER A 158 4.19 26.63 -4.85
CA SER A 158 3.93 26.66 -6.28
C SER A 158 5.02 27.47 -7.00
N PRO A 159 5.54 27.01 -8.15
CA PRO A 159 6.59 27.73 -8.86
C PRO A 159 6.08 29.09 -9.36
N MET A 160 6.75 30.18 -8.99
CA MET A 160 6.38 31.55 -9.43
C MET A 160 6.56 31.81 -10.93
N GLY A 161 7.16 30.85 -11.66
CA GLY A 161 7.28 30.92 -13.11
C GLY A 161 8.43 31.81 -13.64
N LEU A 162 9.51 31.97 -12.85
CA LEU A 162 10.72 32.69 -13.26
C LEU A 162 11.31 32.20 -14.59
N ARG A 163 11.35 30.87 -14.79
CA ARG A 163 11.87 30.21 -16.01
C ARG A 163 11.03 30.49 -17.24
N ILE A 164 9.71 30.44 -17.10
CA ILE A 164 8.77 30.54 -18.22
C ILE A 164 8.32 31.97 -18.50
N GLY A 165 8.89 32.96 -17.80
CA GLY A 165 8.55 34.38 -17.97
C GLY A 165 7.18 34.78 -17.39
N GLN A 166 6.52 33.91 -16.63
CA GLN A 166 5.22 34.21 -16.01
C GLN A 166 5.36 35.28 -14.92
N THR A 167 6.43 35.25 -14.13
CA THR A 167 6.81 36.42 -13.33
C THR A 167 7.32 37.50 -14.29
N PRO A 168 6.74 38.71 -14.37
CA PRO A 168 7.26 39.77 -15.24
C PRO A 168 8.54 40.42 -14.65
N ASP A 169 9.39 41.02 -15.51
CA ASP A 169 10.65 41.65 -15.08
C ASP A 169 10.42 42.75 -14.02
N SER A 170 9.27 43.43 -14.04
CA SER A 170 8.88 44.46 -13.07
C SER A 170 8.71 43.95 -11.62
N LYS A 171 8.55 42.63 -11.45
CA LYS A 171 8.45 41.97 -10.14
C LYS A 171 9.80 41.50 -9.61
N ILE A 172 10.85 41.51 -10.42
CA ILE A 172 12.21 41.17 -10.00
C ILE A 172 12.93 42.47 -9.66
N THR A 173 13.17 42.68 -8.38
CA THR A 173 13.87 43.85 -7.84
C THR A 173 15.25 43.46 -7.37
N VAL A 174 16.22 44.37 -7.52
CA VAL A 174 17.61 44.15 -7.14
C VAL A 174 18.17 45.38 -6.45
N SER A 175 19.20 45.20 -5.63
CA SER A 175 19.84 46.32 -4.92
C SER A 175 20.51 47.33 -5.85
N SER A 176 21.12 46.84 -6.92
CA SER A 176 21.81 47.64 -7.95
C SER A 176 22.08 46.78 -9.19
N GLU A 177 22.41 47.43 -10.31
CA GLU A 177 22.77 46.74 -11.56
C GLU A 177 24.10 47.30 -12.08
N TYR A 178 25.04 46.42 -12.44
CA TYR A 178 26.33 46.80 -12.99
C TYR A 178 26.17 47.65 -14.25
N ASN A 179 25.30 47.21 -15.17
CA ASN A 179 24.77 47.96 -16.29
C ASN A 179 23.55 47.22 -16.89
N SER A 180 22.94 47.78 -17.95
CA SER A 180 21.76 47.21 -18.61
C SER A 180 21.98 45.79 -19.17
N ALA A 181 23.21 45.39 -19.46
CA ALA A 181 23.54 44.06 -19.95
C ALA A 181 23.48 42.99 -18.84
N TYR A 182 23.48 43.38 -17.56
CA TYR A 182 23.40 42.52 -16.36
C TYR A 182 22.18 42.84 -15.48
N ARG A 183 21.09 43.29 -16.09
CA ARG A 183 19.87 43.70 -15.38
C ARG A 183 19.19 42.57 -14.60
N ALA A 184 18.31 42.91 -13.67
CA ALA A 184 17.57 42.02 -12.76
C ALA A 184 16.92 40.82 -13.46
N GLY A 185 16.24 41.06 -14.58
CA GLY A 185 15.55 40.02 -15.35
C GLY A 185 16.47 38.94 -15.95
N ASN A 186 17.80 39.15 -15.96
CA ASN A 186 18.76 38.13 -16.38
C ASN A 186 19.00 37.06 -15.31
N GLY A 187 18.63 37.30 -14.04
CA GLY A 187 18.76 36.34 -12.94
C GLY A 187 17.75 35.18 -12.98
N ARG A 188 16.96 35.06 -14.07
CA ARG A 188 15.99 33.98 -14.25
C ARG A 188 16.68 32.65 -14.51
N LEU A 189 16.08 31.58 -13.99
CA LEU A 189 16.50 30.22 -14.31
C LEU A 189 16.41 29.98 -15.83
N TYR A 190 17.49 29.48 -16.44
CA TYR A 190 17.66 29.26 -17.88
C TYR A 190 17.64 30.52 -18.76
N PHE A 191 17.97 31.69 -18.22
CA PHE A 191 18.23 32.86 -19.07
C PHE A 191 19.59 32.75 -19.76
N HIS A 192 19.60 32.45 -21.06
CA HIS A 192 20.82 32.36 -21.86
C HIS A 192 21.28 33.74 -22.36
N LYS A 193 22.59 33.88 -22.63
CA LYS A 193 23.16 35.09 -23.22
C LYS A 193 22.46 35.41 -24.53
N GLN A 194 22.08 36.67 -24.70
CA GLN A 194 21.45 37.22 -25.90
C GLN A 194 22.26 38.43 -26.39
N SER A 195 21.95 38.92 -27.60
CA SER A 195 22.56 40.16 -28.07
C SER A 195 22.29 41.30 -27.09
N GLY A 196 23.34 41.90 -26.53
CA GLY A 196 23.24 42.98 -25.53
C GLY A 196 22.82 42.56 -24.11
N ARG A 197 22.65 41.26 -23.81
CA ARG A 197 22.30 40.78 -22.46
C ARG A 197 23.09 39.53 -22.07
N TYR A 198 23.59 39.49 -20.84
CA TYR A 198 24.30 38.35 -20.27
C TYR A 198 23.37 37.42 -19.48
N GLY A 199 23.81 36.19 -19.23
CA GLY A 199 23.02 35.13 -18.60
C GLY A 199 22.78 35.27 -17.10
N ALA A 200 23.05 36.44 -16.50
CA ALA A 200 22.93 36.66 -15.07
C ALA A 200 22.70 38.14 -14.74
N TRP A 201 22.14 38.38 -13.56
CA TRP A 201 22.19 39.68 -12.90
C TRP A 201 23.55 39.85 -12.20
N VAL A 202 24.09 41.07 -12.20
CA VAL A 202 25.31 41.43 -11.48
C VAL A 202 25.10 42.76 -10.78
N ALA A 203 25.36 42.80 -9.48
CA ALA A 203 25.29 44.01 -8.68
C ALA A 203 26.37 45.02 -9.11
N LYS A 204 26.08 46.32 -8.93
CA LYS A 204 27.04 47.38 -9.25
C LYS A 204 28.18 47.48 -8.23
N TYR A 205 27.86 47.25 -6.96
CA TYR A 205 28.78 47.43 -5.84
C TYR A 205 29.09 46.09 -5.19
N ASN A 206 30.31 45.96 -4.67
CA ASN A 206 30.80 44.77 -3.94
C ASN A 206 31.02 45.12 -2.46
N ASP A 207 29.93 45.39 -1.75
CA ASP A 207 29.83 45.94 -0.41
C ASP A 207 28.87 45.15 0.50
N ASP A 208 28.74 43.82 0.33
CA ASP A 208 27.87 42.88 1.08
C ASP A 208 26.34 43.13 1.10
N LYS A 209 25.88 44.25 0.53
CA LYS A 209 24.46 44.65 0.48
C LYS A 209 23.76 44.24 -0.83
N GLN A 210 24.31 43.28 -1.58
CA GLN A 210 23.74 42.81 -2.84
C GLN A 210 22.54 41.91 -2.59
N TRP A 211 21.40 42.20 -3.21
CA TRP A 211 20.22 41.34 -3.11
C TRP A 211 19.42 41.32 -4.42
N LEU A 212 18.71 40.22 -4.63
CA LEU A 212 17.70 40.03 -5.67
C LEU A 212 16.46 39.44 -5.01
N GLN A 213 15.30 40.07 -5.21
CA GLN A 213 14.04 39.70 -4.59
C GLN A 213 12.93 39.68 -5.65
N VAL A 214 12.04 38.70 -5.56
CA VAL A 214 10.82 38.62 -6.37
C VAL A 214 9.65 39.05 -5.49
N ARG A 215 8.87 40.04 -5.95
CA ARG A 215 7.69 40.52 -5.24
C ARG A 215 6.47 39.66 -5.57
N ASP A 216 5.75 39.23 -4.55
CA ASP A 216 4.44 38.59 -4.65
C ASP A 216 3.32 39.64 -4.47
N GLU A 217 2.15 39.44 -5.10
CA GLU A 217 1.02 40.38 -4.98
C GLU A 217 0.19 40.20 -3.69
N ASP A 218 0.37 39.10 -2.95
CA ASP A 218 -0.42 38.80 -1.73
C ASP A 218 0.25 39.24 -0.42
N SER A 219 0.76 40.48 -0.37
CA SER A 219 1.28 41.09 0.87
C SER A 219 0.35 42.15 1.48
N ARG A 220 -0.90 42.24 1.02
CA ARG A 220 -1.90 43.19 1.58
C ARG A 220 -2.76 42.66 2.74
N LEU A 221 -2.46 41.49 3.30
CA LEU A 221 -3.21 40.94 4.45
C LEU A 221 -2.33 40.54 5.65
N ALA A 222 -1.15 41.12 5.79
CA ALA A 222 -0.37 41.03 7.03
C ALA A 222 0.11 42.43 7.43
N GLY A 223 -0.74 43.13 8.19
CA GLY A 223 -0.50 44.46 8.76
C GLY A 223 -1.77 44.99 9.40
#